data_AF-A0A952RJE3-F1
#
_entry.id   AF-A0A952RJE3-F1
#
_cell.length_a   1.000
_cell.length_b   1.000
_cell.length_c   1.000
_cell.angle_alpha   90.00
_cell.angle_beta   90.00
_cell.angle_gamma   90.00
#
_symmetry.space_group_name_H-M   'P 1'
#
loop_
_entity.id
_entity.type
_entity.pdbx_description
1 polymer ?
#
loop_
_entity_poly.entity_id
_entity_poly.type
_entity_poly.pdbx_seq_one_letter_code
_entity_poly.pdbx_strand_id
1 'polypeptide(L)'
;MSPVSRRPPLANDKDSISNLRSESSKTDKRKQSLYFPESMLQEIKEEAARLDRSLSWVVQRAWKISRLEIKKLPSVNEVEGGDDDDEG
;
A
#
# COMPACT_ATOMS: atom_id res chain seq x y z
N MET A 1 65.92 0.51 13.11
CA MET A 1 64.65 -0.18 12.82
C MET A 1 63.48 0.74 13.15
N SER A 2 62.71 1.12 12.12
CA SER A 2 61.24 1.40 12.01
C SER A 2 60.48 2.27 13.05
N PRO A 3 59.31 2.86 12.68
CA PRO A 3 58.98 3.62 11.46
C PRO A 3 58.18 4.93 11.73
N VAL A 4 58.11 5.78 10.70
CA VAL A 4 57.34 7.05 10.61
C VAL A 4 55.83 6.82 10.72
N SER A 5 55.16 7.51 11.65
CA SER A 5 53.69 7.57 11.73
C SER A 5 53.11 8.42 10.59
N ARG A 6 52.59 7.77 9.55
CA ARG A 6 51.77 8.40 8.51
C ARG A 6 50.34 8.58 9.05
N ARG A 7 49.87 9.82 9.08
CA ARG A 7 48.44 10.13 9.33
C ARG A 7 47.61 9.62 8.13
N PRO A 8 46.44 9.00 8.36
CA PRO A 8 45.52 8.63 7.27
C PRO A 8 44.81 9.88 6.70
N PRO A 9 44.49 9.89 5.40
CA PRO A 9 43.73 10.97 4.77
C PRO A 9 42.26 10.91 5.18
N LEU A 10 41.66 12.10 5.41
CA LEU A 10 40.22 12.30 5.57
C LEU A 10 39.52 11.89 4.27
N ALA A 11 38.83 10.75 4.31
CA ALA A 11 37.91 10.32 3.27
C ALA A 11 36.47 10.51 3.77
N ASN A 12 35.60 10.90 2.84
CA ASN A 12 34.13 10.97 2.87
C ASN A 12 33.48 12.31 3.21
N ASP A 13 33.38 13.16 2.18
CA ASP A 13 32.40 14.24 2.11
C ASP A 13 31.57 14.13 0.81
N LYS A 14 30.98 12.95 0.55
CA LYS A 14 30.09 12.75 -0.61
C LYS A 14 28.89 11.83 -0.38
N ASP A 15 28.57 11.53 0.89
CA ASP A 15 27.39 10.72 1.24
C ASP A 15 26.36 11.48 2.08
N SER A 16 26.66 12.72 2.49
CA SER A 16 25.81 13.47 3.43
C SER A 16 24.58 14.14 2.80
N ILE A 17 24.53 14.31 1.46
CA ILE A 17 23.41 14.99 0.79
C ILE A 17 22.32 14.02 0.31
N SER A 18 22.64 12.73 0.09
CA SER A 18 21.67 11.74 -0.38
C SER A 18 20.67 11.31 0.70
N ASN A 19 21.02 11.47 1.99
CA ASN A 19 20.20 10.98 3.10
C ASN A 19 19.19 11.99 3.67
N LEU A 20 19.23 13.28 3.28
CA LEU A 20 18.27 14.29 3.79
C LEU A 20 16.91 14.32 3.06
N ARG A 21 16.71 13.53 2.00
CA ARG A 21 15.44 13.50 1.23
C ARG A 21 14.47 12.36 1.60
N SER A 22 14.81 11.49 2.56
CA SER A 22 14.07 10.23 2.80
C SER A 22 13.24 10.19 4.09
N GLU A 23 12.98 11.35 4.71
CA GLU A 23 12.41 11.39 6.06
C GLU A 23 11.15 12.26 6.23
N SER A 24 10.33 12.39 5.20
CA SER A 24 8.99 12.94 5.39
C SER A 24 7.98 12.16 4.56
N SER A 25 7.15 11.40 5.29
CA SER A 25 5.92 10.75 4.81
C SER A 25 6.11 9.44 4.05
N LYS A 26 6.75 8.44 4.66
CA LYS A 26 6.66 7.04 4.21
C LYS A 26 5.24 6.51 4.45
N THR A 27 4.29 6.84 3.56
CA THR A 27 3.09 6.02 3.43
C THR A 27 3.56 4.63 3.03
N ASP A 28 3.40 3.65 3.92
CA ASP A 28 3.83 2.27 3.72
C ASP A 28 3.19 1.71 2.43
N LYS A 29 3.99 1.53 1.38
CA LYS A 29 3.51 1.03 0.08
C LYS A 29 3.54 -0.49 0.11
N ARG A 30 2.37 -1.13 0.26
CA ARG A 30 2.24 -2.59 0.22
C ARG A 30 1.71 -3.06 -1.14
N LYS A 31 2.43 -3.99 -1.78
CA LYS A 31 1.97 -4.66 -3.01
C LYS A 31 1.01 -5.78 -2.61
N GLN A 32 -0.17 -5.81 -3.22
CA GLN A 32 -1.19 -6.84 -3.02
C GLN A 32 -1.70 -7.26 -4.40
N SER A 33 -1.79 -8.57 -4.63
CA SER A 33 -2.40 -9.13 -5.83
C SER A 33 -3.90 -9.31 -5.57
N LEU A 34 -4.74 -8.79 -6.48
CA LEU A 34 -6.19 -8.90 -6.42
C LEU A 34 -6.69 -9.46 -7.75
N TYR A 35 -7.76 -10.24 -7.70
CA TYR A 35 -8.40 -10.78 -8.88
C TYR A 35 -9.60 -9.89 -9.25
N PHE A 36 -9.64 -9.48 -10.52
CA PHE A 36 -10.74 -8.72 -11.08
C PHE A 36 -11.29 -9.48 -12.29
N PRO A 37 -12.61 -9.43 -12.53
CA PRO A 37 -13.15 -9.86 -13.82
C PRO A 37 -12.59 -8.97 -14.94
N GLU A 38 -12.48 -9.54 -16.14
CA GLU A 38 -11.82 -8.89 -17.29
C GLU A 38 -12.44 -7.53 -17.63
N SER A 39 -13.78 -7.45 -17.64
CA SER A 39 -14.52 -6.22 -17.91
C SER A 39 -14.15 -5.10 -16.95
N MET A 40 -14.19 -5.38 -15.64
CA MET A 40 -13.85 -4.39 -14.61
C MET A 40 -12.37 -4.00 -14.68
N LEU A 41 -11.47 -4.95 -14.95
CA LEU A 41 -10.05 -4.64 -15.10
C LEU A 41 -9.79 -3.71 -16.30
N GLN A 42 -10.51 -3.92 -17.39
CA GLN A 42 -10.42 -3.08 -18.59
C GLN A 42 -10.91 -1.65 -18.30
N GLU A 43 -12.06 -1.50 -17.63
CA GLU A 43 -12.58 -0.18 -17.20
C GLU A 43 -11.59 0.57 -16.30
N ILE A 44 -10.98 -0.12 -15.32
CA ILE A 44 -9.98 0.51 -14.42
C ILE A 44 -8.74 0.96 -15.21
N LYS A 45 -8.30 0.19 -16.21
CA LYS A 45 -7.17 0.55 -17.07
C LYS A 45 -7.46 1.78 -17.92
N GLU A 46 -8.65 1.85 -18.51
CA GLU A 46 -9.08 2.98 -19.32
C GLU A 46 -9.18 4.26 -18.49
N GLU A 47 -9.75 4.19 -17.29
CA GLU A 47 -9.82 5.33 -16.37
C GLU A 47 -8.44 5.77 -15.88
N ALA A 48 -7.54 4.82 -15.60
CA ALA A 48 -6.16 5.12 -15.25
C ALA A 48 -5.43 5.87 -16.37
N ALA A 49 -5.61 5.43 -17.62
CA ALA A 49 -5.05 6.10 -18.80
C ALA A 49 -5.67 7.49 -19.02
N ARG A 50 -6.99 7.62 -18.88
CA ARG A 50 -7.73 8.89 -19.04
C ARG A 50 -7.28 9.94 -18.03
N LEU A 51 -6.99 9.53 -16.80
CA LEU A 51 -6.60 10.42 -15.70
C LEU A 51 -5.09 10.64 -15.59
N ASP A 52 -4.27 9.95 -16.38
CA ASP A 52 -2.81 9.89 -16.26
C ASP A 52 -2.37 9.50 -14.83
N ARG A 53 -3.02 8.45 -14.30
CA ARG A 53 -2.77 7.92 -12.95
C ARG A 53 -2.52 6.42 -12.97
N SER A 54 -1.94 5.90 -11.89
CA SER A 54 -1.71 4.47 -11.75
C SER A 54 -2.99 3.72 -11.40
N LEU A 55 -3.07 2.43 -11.78
CA LEU A 55 -4.17 1.52 -11.40
C LEU A 55 -4.41 1.52 -9.88
N SER A 56 -3.34 1.46 -9.10
CA SER A 56 -3.43 1.52 -7.65
C SER A 56 -4.08 2.82 -7.15
N TRP A 57 -3.86 3.95 -7.82
CA TRP A 57 -4.49 5.22 -7.45
C TRP A 57 -6.00 5.20 -7.72
N VAL A 58 -6.42 4.66 -8.87
CA VAL A 58 -7.84 4.54 -9.23
C VAL A 58 -8.58 3.65 -8.23
N VAL A 59 -8.03 2.49 -7.90
CA VAL A 59 -8.61 1.56 -6.90
C VAL A 59 -8.66 2.22 -5.52
N GLN A 60 -7.60 2.92 -5.09
CA GLN A 60 -7.60 3.66 -3.83
C GLN A 60 -8.65 4.78 -3.80
N ARG A 61 -8.87 5.47 -4.94
CA ARG A 61 -9.87 6.52 -5.06
C ARG A 61 -11.28 5.94 -4.96
N ALA A 62 -11.56 4.83 -5.65
CA ALA A 62 -12.82 4.11 -5.58
C ALA A 62 -13.13 3.67 -4.13
N TRP A 63 -12.15 3.06 -3.45
CA TRP A 63 -12.30 2.68 -2.03
C TRP A 63 -12.65 3.87 -1.13
N LYS A 64 -11.97 5.02 -1.30
CA LYS A 64 -12.24 6.22 -0.49
C LYS A 64 -13.67 6.74 -0.66
N ILE A 65 -14.22 6.63 -1.86
CA ILE A 65 -15.59 7.04 -2.17
C ILE A 65 -16.59 6.04 -1.58
N SER A 66 -16.37 4.74 -1.79
CA SER A 66 -17.30 3.69 -1.37
C SER A 66 -17.23 3.32 0.11
N ARG A 67 -16.18 3.74 0.84
CA ARG A 67 -15.94 3.35 2.25
C ARG A 67 -17.15 3.58 3.15
N LEU A 68 -17.87 4.69 2.99
CA LEU A 68 -19.02 5.00 3.84
C LEU A 68 -20.19 4.04 3.60
N GLU A 69 -20.42 3.67 2.34
CA GLU A 69 -21.49 2.75 1.97
C GLU A 69 -21.14 1.31 2.38
N ILE A 70 -19.90 0.88 2.14
CA ILE A 70 -19.44 -0.47 2.52
C ILE A 70 -19.54 -0.68 4.04
N LYS A 71 -19.27 0.35 4.85
CA LYS A 71 -19.39 0.27 6.31
C LYS A 71 -20.82 0.12 6.82
N LYS A 72 -21.83 0.44 6.02
CA LYS A 72 -23.25 0.28 6.39
C LYS A 72 -23.76 -1.12 6.11
N LEU A 73 -23.06 -1.88 5.28
CA LEU A 73 -23.47 -3.24 4.96
C LEU A 73 -23.37 -4.10 6.23
N PRO A 74 -24.41 -4.89 6.56
CA PRO A 74 -24.34 -5.80 7.69
C PRO A 74 -23.18 -6.78 7.51
N SER A 75 -22.57 -7.19 8.62
CA SER A 75 -21.52 -8.21 8.58
C SER A 75 -22.12 -9.48 7.99
N VAL A 76 -21.50 -10.03 6.95
CA VAL A 76 -21.98 -11.20 6.18
C VAL A 76 -21.94 -12.51 6.99
N ASN A 77 -21.69 -12.42 8.30
CA ASN A 77 -21.54 -13.53 9.22
C ASN A 77 -22.41 -13.34 10.48
N GLU A 78 -23.66 -12.92 10.33
CA GLU A 78 -24.71 -13.42 11.22
C GLU A 78 -25.17 -14.74 10.62
N VAL A 79 -24.50 -15.80 11.07
CA VAL A 79 -24.98 -17.17 10.97
C VAL A 79 -26.42 -17.20 11.45
N GLU A 80 -27.34 -17.62 10.59
CA GLU A 80 -28.60 -18.23 11.00
C GLU A 80 -28.27 -19.58 11.65
N GLY A 81 -27.61 -19.52 12.81
CA GLY A 81 -27.63 -20.57 13.82
C GLY A 81 -28.84 -20.29 14.69
N GLY A 82 -30.03 -20.44 14.11
CA GLY A 82 -31.27 -20.51 14.86
C GLY A 82 -31.38 -21.90 15.46
N ASP A 83 -31.60 -21.92 16.77
CA ASP A 83 -31.71 -23.07 17.67
C ASP A 83 -32.45 -24.29 17.09
N ASP A 84 -31.82 -25.45 17.19
CA ASP A 84 -32.50 -26.75 17.36
C ASP A 84 -31.71 -27.55 18.43
N ASP A 85 -31.55 -26.98 19.61
CA ASP A 85 -31.35 -27.75 20.84
C ASP A 85 -32.57 -27.49 21.74
N ASP A 86 -33.27 -28.57 22.10
CA ASP A 86 -34.32 -28.71 23.12
C ASP A 86 -35.79 -28.72 22.64
N GLU A 87 -36.26 -29.89 22.19
CA GLU A 87 -37.63 -30.36 22.51
C GLU A 87 -37.71 -31.91 22.51
N GLY A 88 -37.81 -32.52 23.71
CA GLY A 88 -38.47 -33.82 23.94
C GLY A 88 -37.61 -35.06 24.21
#